data_AF-A0A1X0T118-F1
#
_entry.id   AF-A0A1X0T118-F1
#
_cell.length_a   1.000
_cell.length_b   1.000
_cell.length_c   1.000
_cell.angle_alpha   90.00
_cell.angle_beta   90.00
_cell.angle_gamma   90.00
#
_symmetry.space_group_name_H-M   'P 1'
#
loop_
_entity.id
_entity.type
_entity.pdbx_description
1 polymer ?
#
loop_
_entity_poly.entity_id
_entity_poly.type
_entity_poly.pdbx_seq_one_letter_code
_entity_poly.pdbx_strand_id
1 'polypeptide(L)'
;SIRLIESFVAAGKTIALVCHAPGVLHRVKNADGSPFVDGRRVTGFTNSEEAAVGLTKVVPFLVEDELLSLGAVYSKVKDWGVHTVVEGKLITGQNPASSTEAAEALVAALNRAAETAA
;
A
#
# COMPACT_ATOMS: atom_id res chain seq x y z
N SER A 1 11.75 10.51 1.83
CA SER A 1 10.39 9.96 1.69
C SER A 1 9.95 9.16 2.91
N ILE A 2 10.72 8.18 3.40
CA ILE A 2 10.33 7.30 4.53
C ILE A 2 9.89 8.08 5.78
N ARG A 3 10.72 9.02 6.29
CA ARG A 3 10.39 9.84 7.46
C ARG A 3 9.08 10.63 7.32
N LEU A 4 8.73 11.05 6.11
CA LEU A 4 7.46 11.75 5.85
C LEU A 4 6.29 10.78 6.02
N ILE A 5 6.39 9.56 5.49
CA ILE A 5 5.35 8.54 5.63
C ILE A 5 5.21 8.12 7.09
N GLU A 6 6.32 7.91 7.80
CA GLU A 6 6.32 7.64 9.25
C GLU A 6 5.64 8.77 10.03
N SER A 7 5.91 10.04 9.70
CA SER A 7 5.23 11.17 10.34
C SER A 7 3.72 11.22 10.05
N PHE A 8 3.29 10.80 8.85
CA PHE A 8 1.87 10.70 8.50
C PHE A 8 1.20 9.59 9.31
N VAL A 9 1.84 8.42 9.39
CA VAL A 9 1.37 7.30 10.21
C VAL A 9 1.26 7.70 11.67
N ALA A 10 2.31 8.31 12.24
CA ALA A 10 2.33 8.74 13.64
C ALA A 10 1.27 9.83 13.93
N ALA A 11 1.02 10.72 12.98
CA ALA A 11 -0.05 11.72 13.08
C ALA A 11 -1.45 11.15 12.78
N GLY A 12 -1.57 9.85 12.53
CA GLY A 12 -2.83 9.21 12.16
C GLY A 12 -3.44 9.82 10.89
N LYS A 13 -2.63 10.13 9.88
CA LYS A 13 -3.10 10.59 8.57
C LYS A 13 -3.33 9.41 7.64
N THR A 14 -4.34 9.54 6.78
CA THR A 14 -4.61 8.56 5.72
C THR A 14 -3.50 8.61 4.67
N ILE A 15 -3.03 7.43 4.24
CA ILE A 15 -2.06 7.25 3.16
C ILE A 15 -2.64 6.30 2.11
N ALA A 16 -2.47 6.64 0.84
CA ALA A 16 -2.92 5.84 -0.30
C ALA A 16 -1.76 5.61 -1.27
N LEU A 17 -1.52 4.36 -1.64
CA LEU A 17 -0.38 3.92 -2.46
C LEU A 17 -0.87 2.93 -3.51
N VAL A 18 -0.50 3.09 -4.78
CA VAL A 18 -0.99 2.23 -5.87
C VAL A 18 0.18 1.67 -6.69
N CYS A 19 0.02 0.47 -7.24
CA CYS A 19 0.99 -0.18 -8.13
C CYS A 19 2.30 -0.51 -7.39
N HIS A 20 3.44 0.05 -7.79
CA HIS A 20 4.72 -0.14 -7.09
C HIS A 20 4.85 0.70 -5.82
N ALA A 21 4.03 1.74 -5.64
CA ALA A 21 4.16 2.66 -4.52
C ALA A 21 4.09 1.98 -3.13
N PRO A 22 3.27 0.94 -2.88
CA PRO A 22 3.32 0.16 -1.65
C PRO A 22 4.72 -0.38 -1.29
N GLY A 23 5.62 -0.55 -2.27
CA GLY A 23 7.01 -0.92 -2.03
C GLY A 23 7.77 0.05 -1.12
N VAL A 24 7.37 1.32 -1.00
CA VAL A 24 7.98 2.26 -0.04
C VAL A 24 7.79 1.83 1.41
N LEU A 25 6.76 1.03 1.70
CA LEU A 25 6.43 0.57 3.04
C LEU A 25 7.46 -0.42 3.59
N HIS A 26 8.32 -0.99 2.74
CA HIS A 26 9.32 -1.98 3.16
C HIS A 26 10.36 -1.45 4.17
N ARG A 27 10.46 -0.12 4.28
CA ARG A 27 11.34 0.57 5.22
C ARG A 27 10.59 1.45 6.23
N VAL A 28 9.27 1.49 6.17
CA VAL A 28 8.45 2.26 7.11
C VAL A 28 8.29 1.44 8.38
N LYS A 29 8.53 2.08 9.53
CA LYS A 29 8.46 1.42 10.84
C LYS A 29 7.42 2.06 11.75
N ASN A 30 6.88 1.26 12.67
CA ASN A 30 6.14 1.75 13.82
C ASN A 30 7.08 2.45 14.82
N ALA A 31 6.52 3.14 15.82
CA ALA A 31 7.31 3.84 16.84
C ALA A 31 8.21 2.90 17.67
N ASP A 32 7.83 1.63 17.79
CA ASP A 32 8.63 0.58 18.46
C ASP A 32 9.72 -0.03 17.55
N GLY A 33 9.82 0.42 16.30
CA GLY A 33 10.79 -0.05 15.32
C GLY A 33 10.38 -1.28 14.53
N SER A 34 9.22 -1.89 14.82
CA SER A 34 8.67 -3.01 14.04
C SER A 34 8.27 -2.57 12.62
N PRO A 35 8.27 -3.47 11.62
CA PRO A 35 7.77 -3.15 10.28
C PRO A 35 6.34 -2.64 10.33
N PHE A 36 6.06 -1.52 9.66
CA PHE A 36 4.72 -0.92 9.69
C PHE A 36 3.64 -1.86 9.14
N VAL A 37 3.99 -2.70 8.16
CA VAL A 37 3.06 -3.60 7.46
C VAL A 37 2.85 -4.94 8.16
N ASP A 38 3.57 -5.24 9.24
CA ASP A 38 3.44 -6.52 9.94
C ASP A 38 2.00 -6.73 10.44
N GLY A 39 1.39 -7.86 10.04
CA GLY A 39 0.00 -8.20 10.32
C GLY A 39 -1.05 -7.36 9.61
N ARG A 40 -0.68 -6.35 8.81
CA ARG A 40 -1.63 -5.47 8.10
C ARG A 40 -2.02 -6.05 6.74
N ARG A 41 -3.29 -5.88 6.37
CA ARG A 41 -3.77 -6.22 5.04
C ARG A 41 -3.29 -5.20 4.01
N VAL A 42 -2.69 -5.67 2.93
CA VAL A 42 -2.17 -4.81 1.84
C VAL A 42 -2.33 -5.48 0.48
N THR A 43 -2.14 -4.68 -0.56
CA THR A 43 -1.89 -5.12 -1.93
C THR A 43 -0.85 -4.20 -2.59
N GLY A 44 -0.48 -4.49 -3.83
CA GLY A 44 0.49 -3.77 -4.63
C GLY A 44 0.72 -4.48 -5.97
N PHE A 45 1.68 -4.02 -6.76
CA PHE A 45 1.99 -4.64 -8.04
C PHE A 45 2.46 -6.08 -7.81
N THR A 46 1.79 -7.03 -8.45
CA THR A 46 2.02 -8.44 -8.16
C THR A 46 3.28 -8.96 -8.86
N ASN A 47 3.82 -10.07 -8.36
CA ASN A 47 4.94 -10.74 -9.03
C ASN A 47 4.58 -11.19 -10.45
N SER A 48 3.32 -11.59 -10.68
CA SER A 48 2.84 -12.02 -12.00
C SER A 48 2.71 -10.83 -12.96
N GLU A 49 2.24 -9.67 -12.49
CA GLU A 49 2.23 -8.44 -13.27
C GLU A 49 3.66 -7.96 -13.61
N GLU A 50 4.60 -8.05 -12.66
CA GLU A 50 6.02 -7.75 -12.91
C GLU A 50 6.66 -8.72 -13.92
N ALA A 51 6.30 -10.01 -13.85
CA ALA A 51 6.73 -11.00 -14.82
C ALA A 51 6.15 -10.73 -16.21
N ALA A 52 4.88 -10.33 -16.29
CA ALA A 52 4.20 -10.01 -17.55
C ALA A 52 4.83 -8.81 -18.26
N VAL A 53 5.39 -7.85 -17.53
CA VAL A 53 6.14 -6.71 -18.10
C VAL A 53 7.63 -7.01 -18.32
N GLY A 54 8.11 -8.19 -17.91
CA GLY A 54 9.47 -8.66 -18.18
C GLY A 54 10.56 -8.02 -17.31
N LEU A 55 10.21 -7.40 -16.18
CA LEU A 55 11.13 -6.59 -15.38
C LEU A 55 11.57 -7.23 -14.06
N THR A 56 11.20 -8.49 -13.79
CA THR A 56 11.55 -9.22 -12.55
C THR A 56 13.05 -9.31 -12.25
N LYS A 57 13.91 -9.19 -13.27
CA LYS A 57 15.38 -9.19 -13.13
C LYS A 57 16.00 -7.79 -13.16
N VAL A 58 15.17 -6.76 -13.34
CA VAL A 58 15.58 -5.35 -13.43
C VAL A 58 15.27 -4.62 -12.13
N VAL A 59 14.09 -4.88 -11.55
CA VAL A 59 13.69 -4.27 -10.28
C VAL A 59 14.60 -4.74 -9.13
N PRO A 60 14.90 -3.87 -8.16
CA PRO A 60 15.79 -4.20 -7.04
C PRO A 60 15.18 -5.23 -6.07
N PHE A 61 13.85 -5.34 -6.06
CA PHE A 61 13.06 -6.31 -5.33
C PHE A 61 11.66 -6.38 -5.94
N LEU A 62 10.93 -7.44 -5.64
CA LEU A 62 9.52 -7.58 -6.01
C LEU A 62 8.64 -7.09 -4.86
N VAL A 63 7.67 -6.23 -5.16
CA VAL A 63 6.84 -5.57 -4.13
C VAL A 63 6.06 -6.57 -3.30
N GLU A 64 5.43 -7.56 -3.94
CA GLU A 64 4.68 -8.61 -3.26
C GLU A 64 5.57 -9.42 -2.30
N ASP A 65 6.72 -9.91 -2.77
CA ASP A 65 7.64 -10.70 -1.94
C ASP A 65 8.20 -9.90 -0.77
N GLU A 66 8.61 -8.65 -1.02
CA GLU A 66 9.18 -7.79 0.02
C GLU A 66 8.16 -7.52 1.13
N LEU A 67 6.91 -7.20 0.78
CA LEU A 67 5.85 -6.96 1.77
C LEU A 67 5.48 -8.23 2.53
N LEU A 68 5.38 -9.38 1.86
CA LEU A 68 5.17 -10.67 2.51
C LEU A 68 6.28 -11.01 3.51
N SER A 69 7.55 -10.73 3.15
CA SER A 69 8.71 -11.00 4.01
C SER A 69 8.70 -10.19 5.32
N LEU A 70 7.97 -9.06 5.34
CA LEU A 70 7.80 -8.17 6.48
C LEU A 70 6.55 -8.48 7.31
N GLY A 71 5.85 -9.59 7.03
CA GLY A 71 4.68 -10.03 7.78
C GLY A 71 3.36 -9.46 7.28
N ALA A 72 3.33 -8.80 6.12
CA ALA A 72 2.09 -8.26 5.58
C ALA A 72 1.10 -9.36 5.16
N VAL A 73 -0.18 -9.14 5.39
CA VAL A 73 -1.27 -10.00 4.90
C VAL A 73 -1.62 -9.56 3.48
N TYR A 74 -0.88 -10.08 2.50
CA TYR A 74 -1.00 -9.67 1.11
C TYR A 74 -2.21 -10.32 0.41
N SER A 75 -2.94 -9.54 -0.39
CA SER A 75 -4.02 -10.05 -1.25
C SER A 75 -3.91 -9.49 -2.65
N LYS A 76 -4.36 -10.27 -3.64
CA LYS A 76 -4.34 -9.89 -5.06
C LYS A 76 -5.49 -10.52 -5.83
N VAL A 77 -5.87 -9.88 -6.93
CA VAL A 77 -6.76 -10.43 -7.96
C VAL A 77 -5.95 -10.76 -9.22
N LYS A 78 -6.63 -11.29 -10.25
CA LYS A 78 -6.04 -11.54 -11.56
C LYS A 78 -5.31 -10.29 -12.06
N ASP A 79 -4.16 -10.48 -12.70
CA ASP A 79 -3.36 -9.42 -13.31
C ASP A 79 -4.25 -8.42 -14.07
N TRP A 80 -3.96 -7.13 -13.86
CA TRP A 80 -4.68 -5.99 -14.46
C TRP A 80 -6.11 -5.78 -13.97
N GLY A 81 -6.59 -6.61 -13.03
CA GLY A 81 -7.86 -6.42 -12.34
C GLY A 81 -7.82 -5.27 -11.34
N VAL A 82 -8.97 -4.67 -11.07
CA VAL A 82 -9.12 -3.64 -10.03
C VAL A 82 -9.15 -4.31 -8.65
N HIS A 83 -8.26 -3.89 -7.75
CA HIS A 83 -8.23 -4.36 -6.37
C HIS A 83 -7.59 -3.33 -5.45
N THR A 84 -8.39 -2.82 -4.50
CA THR A 84 -7.95 -1.92 -3.44
C THR A 84 -8.17 -2.56 -2.07
N VAL A 85 -7.18 -2.46 -1.20
CA VAL A 85 -7.28 -2.85 0.21
C VAL A 85 -7.28 -1.60 1.08
N VAL A 86 -8.30 -1.48 1.93
CA VAL A 86 -8.42 -0.43 2.96
C VAL A 86 -8.22 -1.07 4.33
N GLU A 87 -7.11 -0.75 4.98
CA GLU A 87 -6.72 -1.21 6.32
C GLU A 87 -6.59 0.00 7.25
N GLY A 88 -7.71 0.37 7.89
CA GLY A 88 -7.78 1.57 8.71
C GLY A 88 -7.47 2.84 7.91
N LYS A 89 -6.30 3.44 8.14
CA LYS A 89 -5.81 4.65 7.45
C LYS A 89 -4.80 4.35 6.33
N LEU A 90 -4.50 3.07 6.09
CA LEU A 90 -3.66 2.62 4.98
C LEU A 90 -4.56 2.14 3.84
N ILE A 91 -4.39 2.73 2.66
CA ILE A 91 -5.05 2.33 1.42
C ILE A 91 -3.97 1.87 0.45
N THR A 92 -4.13 0.68 -0.11
CA THR A 92 -3.21 0.15 -1.12
C THR A 92 -3.98 -0.35 -2.34
N GLY A 93 -3.49 -0.09 -3.55
CA GLY A 93 -4.09 -0.54 -4.80
C GLY A 93 -3.12 -1.38 -5.63
N GLN A 94 -3.60 -2.46 -6.24
CA GLN A 94 -2.76 -3.46 -6.90
C GLN A 94 -1.97 -2.88 -8.09
N ASN A 95 -2.65 -2.18 -8.99
CA ASN A 95 -2.09 -1.77 -10.28
C ASN A 95 -2.73 -0.45 -10.76
N PRO A 96 -2.36 0.10 -11.94
CA PRO A 96 -2.93 1.35 -12.41
C PRO A 96 -4.46 1.37 -12.53
N ALA A 97 -5.11 0.24 -12.82
CA ALA A 97 -6.56 0.14 -12.90
C ALA A 97 -7.24 0.36 -11.54
N SER A 98 -6.50 0.17 -10.45
CA SER A 98 -6.98 0.39 -9.07
C SER A 98 -6.90 1.87 -8.63
N SER A 99 -6.38 2.78 -9.47
CA SER A 99 -6.17 4.18 -9.09
C SER A 99 -7.46 4.91 -8.74
N THR A 100 -8.53 4.70 -9.52
CA THR A 100 -9.83 5.35 -9.28
C THR A 100 -10.43 4.91 -7.95
N GLU A 101 -10.52 3.60 -7.71
CA GLU A 101 -11.09 3.04 -6.48
C GLU A 101 -10.27 3.46 -5.25
N ALA A 102 -8.94 3.47 -5.34
CA ALA A 102 -8.07 3.94 -4.26
C ALA A 102 -8.26 5.45 -3.98
N ALA A 103 -8.44 6.28 -5.01
CA ALA A 103 -8.69 7.71 -4.86
C ALA A 103 -10.07 7.98 -4.24
N GLU A 104 -11.10 7.26 -4.66
CA GLU A 104 -12.44 7.34 -4.08
C GLU A 104 -12.43 6.94 -2.61
N ALA A 105 -11.73 5.85 -2.26
CA ALA A 105 -11.55 5.42 -0.87
C ALA A 105 -10.83 6.48 -0.03
N LEU A 106 -9.82 7.15 -0.60
CA LEU A 106 -9.10 8.24 0.06
C LEU A 106 -10.02 9.44 0.31
N VAL A 107 -10.75 9.91 -0.70
CA VAL A 107 -11.68 11.05 -0.57
C VAL A 107 -12.75 10.74 0.48
N ALA A 108 -13.33 9.54 0.45
CA ALA A 108 -14.31 9.12 1.45
C ALA A 108 -13.71 9.09 2.87
N ALA A 109 -12.47 8.64 3.04
CA ALA A 109 -11.79 8.65 4.33
C ALA A 109 -11.51 10.08 4.84
N LEU A 110 -11.15 11.00 3.95
CA LEU A 110 -10.91 12.41 4.30
C LEU A 110 -12.19 13.13 4.71
N ASN A 111 -13.30 12.88 3.99
CA ASN A 111 -14.60 13.47 4.33
C ASN A 111 -15.09 13.01 5.71
N ARG A 112 -15.02 11.70 6.01
CA ARG A 112 -15.37 11.17 7.35
C ARG A 112 -14.53 11.78 8.46
N ALA A 113 -13.23 11.98 8.21
CA ALA A 113 -12.35 12.61 9.19
C ALA A 113 -12.73 14.08 9.45
N ALA A 114 -13.14 14.82 8.42
CA ALA A 114 -13.62 16.19 8.55
C ALA A 114 -14.95 16.26 9.33
N GLU A 115 -15.89 15.35 9.07
CA GLU A 115 -17.16 15.26 9.80
C GLU A 115 -16.96 14.94 11.28
N THR A 116 -15.99 14.08 11.62
CA THR A 116 -15.71 13.71 13.02
C THR A 116 -15.02 14.84 13.80
N ALA A 117 -14.38 15.78 13.09
CA ALA A 117 -13.67 16.91 13.69
C ALA A 117 -14.53 18.18 13.84
N ALA A 118 -15.75 18.19 13.28
CA ALA A 118 -16.72 19.26 13.37
C ALA A 118 -17.70 19.03 14.53
#